data_AF-A0A353N9D5-F1
#
_entry.id   AF-A0A353N9D5-F1
#
_cell.length_a   1.000
_cell.length_b   1.000
_cell.length_c   1.000
_cell.angle_alpha   90.00
_cell.angle_beta   90.00
_cell.angle_gamma   90.00
#
_symmetry.space_group_name_H-M   'P 1'
#
loop_
_entity.id
_entity.type
_entity.pdbx_description
1 polymer ?
#
loop_
_entity_poly.entity_id
_entity_poly.type
_entity_poly.pdbx_seq_one_letter_code
_entity_poly.pdbx_strand_id
1 'polypeptide(L)'
;EVVKKAQPWTVMCAYNKLNGDYCSEHKYLLTDILKEEWGHEGFVVSDWGAVNERVDGLKAGLELEMPSNNGLGDKKIIEAVREGELAERVL
;
A
#
# COMPACT_ATOMS: atom_id res chain seq x y z
N GLU A 1 -12.62 12.10 -10.76
CA GLU A 1 -12.61 13.57 -10.55
C GLU A 1 -11.63 14.05 -9.49
N VAL A 2 -11.76 13.69 -8.20
CA VAL A 2 -10.89 14.28 -7.13
C VAL A 2 -9.40 14.04 -7.37
N VAL A 3 -8.98 12.78 -7.57
CA VAL A 3 -7.57 12.43 -7.83
C VAL A 3 -7.02 13.23 -9.02
N LYS A 4 -7.69 13.13 -10.18
CA LYS A 4 -7.25 13.77 -11.44
C LYS A 4 -7.24 15.31 -11.41
N LYS A 5 -8.09 15.94 -10.58
CA LYS A 5 -8.24 17.41 -10.56
C LYS A 5 -7.50 18.08 -9.41
N ALA A 6 -7.45 17.44 -8.25
CA ALA A 6 -6.95 18.05 -7.02
C ALA A 6 -5.60 17.48 -6.56
N GLN A 7 -5.22 16.29 -7.02
CA GLN A 7 -3.99 15.59 -6.60
C GLN A 7 -3.76 15.66 -5.08
N PRO A 8 -4.63 15.01 -4.28
CA PRO A 8 -4.44 15.00 -2.83
C PRO A 8 -3.07 14.42 -2.51
N TRP A 9 -2.46 14.82 -1.39
CA TRP A 9 -1.15 14.28 -1.01
C TRP A 9 -1.22 12.82 -0.60
N THR A 10 -2.36 12.39 -0.06
CA THR A 10 -2.57 11.01 0.36
C THR A 10 -3.96 10.51 0.02
N VAL A 11 -4.04 9.20 -0.19
CA VAL A 11 -5.30 8.44 -0.25
C VAL A 11 -5.21 7.32 0.78
N MET A 12 -6.29 7.11 1.53
CA MET A 12 -6.35 6.05 2.54
C MET A 12 -7.05 4.81 1.97
N CYS A 13 -6.43 3.63 2.05
CA CYS A 13 -7.10 2.39 1.67
C CYS A 13 -8.07 1.92 2.76
N ALA A 14 -9.23 1.39 2.38
CA ALA A 14 -10.26 0.95 3.33
C ALA A 14 -9.92 -0.40 4.00
N TYR A 15 -10.61 -0.73 5.11
CA TYR A 15 -10.48 -2.02 5.79
C TYR A 15 -10.93 -3.23 4.98
N ASN A 16 -12.01 -3.07 4.20
CA ASN A 16 -12.71 -4.23 3.67
C ASN A 16 -11.95 -4.91 2.53
N LYS A 17 -12.36 -6.14 2.25
CA LYS A 17 -12.00 -6.80 1.00
C LYS A 17 -12.81 -6.25 -0.16
N LEU A 18 -12.18 -6.18 -1.32
CA LEU A 18 -12.83 -5.96 -2.61
C LEU A 18 -12.49 -7.16 -3.49
N ASN A 19 -13.51 -7.90 -3.93
CA ASN A 19 -13.36 -9.08 -4.78
C ASN A 19 -12.40 -10.18 -4.26
N GLY A 20 -12.19 -10.26 -2.94
CA GLY A 20 -11.39 -11.32 -2.29
C GLY A 20 -10.13 -10.81 -1.58
N ASP A 21 -9.59 -9.68 -2.03
CA ASP A 21 -8.34 -9.10 -1.53
C ASP A 21 -8.62 -7.89 -0.64
N TYR A 22 -7.85 -7.72 0.43
CA TYR A 22 -7.94 -6.51 1.25
C TYR A 22 -7.51 -5.30 0.45
N CYS A 23 -8.21 -4.16 0.60
CA CYS A 23 -7.87 -2.96 -0.16
C CYS A 23 -6.42 -2.49 0.09
N SER A 24 -5.84 -2.79 1.24
CA SER A 24 -4.44 -2.52 1.62
C SER A 24 -3.41 -3.35 0.84
N GLU A 25 -3.83 -4.48 0.26
CA GLU A 25 -2.98 -5.46 -0.45
C GLU A 25 -3.41 -5.62 -1.92
N HIS A 26 -4.35 -4.80 -2.40
CA HIS A 26 -4.97 -4.97 -3.70
C HIS A 26 -4.23 -4.19 -4.80
N LYS A 27 -3.24 -4.83 -5.45
CA LYS A 27 -2.41 -4.20 -6.50
C LYS A 27 -3.22 -3.51 -7.60
N TYR A 28 -4.24 -4.18 -8.12
CA TYR A 28 -5.08 -3.61 -9.18
C TYR A 28 -5.78 -2.31 -8.75
N LEU A 29 -6.18 -2.20 -7.48
CA LEU A 29 -6.80 -0.98 -6.95
C LEU A 29 -5.77 0.13 -6.73
N LEU A 30 -4.71 -0.18 -5.98
CA LEU A 30 -3.77 0.83 -5.48
C LEU A 30 -2.72 1.27 -6.50
N THR A 31 -2.33 0.38 -7.41
CA THR A 31 -1.34 0.68 -8.44
C THR A 31 -2.02 0.85 -9.80
N ASP A 32 -2.63 -0.20 -10.32
CA ASP A 32 -3.07 -0.22 -11.73
C ASP A 32 -4.14 0.86 -11.98
N ILE A 33 -5.16 0.96 -11.12
CA ILE A 33 -6.17 2.02 -11.23
C ILE A 33 -5.66 3.35 -10.67
N LEU A 34 -5.29 3.41 -9.40
CA LEU A 34 -5.06 4.68 -8.71
C LEU A 34 -3.80 5.40 -9.23
N LYS A 35 -2.68 4.69 -9.40
CA LYS A 35 -1.41 5.29 -9.82
C LYS A 35 -1.26 5.32 -11.33
N GLU A 36 -1.50 4.21 -12.02
CA GLU A 36 -1.23 4.11 -13.46
C GLU A 36 -2.37 4.73 -14.28
N GLU A 37 -3.62 4.30 -14.11
CA GLU A 37 -4.74 4.83 -14.91
C GLU A 37 -5.19 6.23 -14.49
N TRP A 38 -5.17 6.53 -13.19
CA TRP A 38 -5.64 7.81 -12.66
C TRP A 38 -4.53 8.82 -12.47
N GLY A 39 -3.26 8.39 -12.49
CA GLY A 39 -2.11 9.27 -12.37
C GLY A 39 -2.00 9.92 -11.00
N HIS A 40 -2.33 9.21 -9.92
CA HIS A 40 -2.14 9.74 -8.57
C HIS A 40 -0.65 9.83 -8.24
N GLU A 41 -0.19 11.03 -7.87
CA GLU A 41 1.22 11.31 -7.55
C GLU A 41 1.53 11.29 -6.05
N GLY A 42 0.49 11.17 -5.21
CA GLY A 42 0.61 11.10 -3.75
C GLY A 42 0.89 9.70 -3.22
N PHE A 43 0.83 9.57 -1.89
CA PHE A 43 1.08 8.31 -1.18
C PHE A 43 -0.22 7.61 -0.77
N VAL A 44 -0.21 6.29 -0.75
CA VAL A 44 -1.28 5.50 -0.15
C VAL A 44 -0.93 5.20 1.31
N VAL A 45 -1.86 5.52 2.21
CA VAL A 45 -1.77 5.23 3.64
C VAL A 45 -2.82 4.20 4.02
N SER A 46 -2.57 3.35 5.02
CA SER A 46 -3.59 2.41 5.46
C SER A 46 -4.59 3.08 6.38
N ASP A 47 -5.84 2.60 6.39
CA ASP A 47 -6.68 2.76 7.58
C ASP A 47 -6.05 1.99 8.76
N TRP A 48 -6.44 2.33 9.98
CA TRP A 48 -5.73 2.00 11.21
C TRP A 48 -5.82 0.52 11.54
N GLY A 49 -4.75 -0.24 11.22
CA GLY A 49 -4.72 -1.70 11.38
C GLY A 49 -5.36 -2.46 10.21
N ALA A 50 -5.53 -1.82 9.04
CA ALA A 50 -6.05 -2.48 7.84
C ALA A 50 -5.02 -3.35 7.09
N VAL A 51 -3.75 -3.32 7.50
CA VAL A 51 -2.68 -4.12 6.87
C VAL A 51 -2.66 -5.50 7.51
N ASN A 52 -2.82 -6.56 6.69
CA ASN A 52 -2.69 -7.94 7.17
C ASN A 52 -1.29 -8.44 6.85
N GLU A 53 -0.84 -8.36 5.60
CA GLU A 53 0.54 -8.65 5.20
C GLU A 53 1.26 -7.43 4.63
N ARG A 54 2.28 -6.98 5.37
CA ARG A 54 3.00 -5.73 5.06
C ARG A 54 3.75 -5.79 3.74
N VAL A 55 4.36 -6.93 3.41
CA VAL A 55 5.14 -7.12 2.18
C VAL A 55 4.23 -7.06 0.96
N ASP A 56 3.08 -7.71 1.03
CA ASP A 56 2.08 -7.72 -0.05
C ASP A 56 1.44 -6.33 -0.23
N GLY A 57 1.13 -5.64 0.87
CA GLY A 57 0.67 -4.26 0.82
C GLY A 57 1.67 -3.33 0.13
N LEU A 58 2.96 -3.43 0.47
CA LEU A 58 3.99 -2.61 -0.18
C LEU A 58 4.11 -2.93 -1.68
N LYS A 59 4.08 -4.22 -2.07
CA LYS A 59 4.06 -4.66 -3.48
C LYS A 59 2.81 -4.18 -4.23
N ALA A 60 1.69 -4.08 -3.55
CA ALA A 60 0.43 -3.60 -4.10
C ALA A 60 0.41 -2.08 -4.31
N GLY A 61 1.29 -1.35 -3.63
CA GLY A 61 1.42 0.10 -3.73
C GLY A 61 0.95 0.85 -2.48
N LEU A 62 0.86 0.20 -1.32
CA LEU A 62 0.66 0.82 -0.01
C LEU A 62 2.00 1.24 0.62
N GLU A 63 2.28 2.55 0.67
CA GLU A 63 3.55 3.07 1.17
C GLU A 63 3.60 3.20 2.69
N LEU A 64 2.52 3.61 3.34
CA LEU A 64 2.52 3.88 4.77
C LEU A 64 1.49 3.04 5.53
N GLU A 65 1.98 2.08 6.31
CA GLU A 65 1.18 1.38 7.32
C GLU A 65 0.94 2.30 8.52
N MET A 66 -0.32 2.41 8.93
CA MET A 66 -0.76 3.19 10.07
C MET A 66 -1.75 2.40 10.94
N PRO A 67 -1.78 2.63 12.27
CA PRO A 67 -0.72 3.32 13.02
C PRO A 67 0.54 2.43 13.10
N SER A 68 1.56 2.88 13.82
CA SER A 68 2.72 2.01 14.09
C SER A 68 2.29 0.72 14.80
N ASN A 69 2.85 -0.41 14.35
CA ASN A 69 2.69 -1.73 14.98
C ASN A 69 3.92 -2.13 15.81
N ASN A 70 4.66 -1.14 16.36
CA ASN A 70 5.92 -1.33 17.10
C ASN A 70 7.03 -2.01 16.27
N GLY A 71 7.07 -1.74 14.96
CA GLY A 71 8.12 -2.20 14.04
C GLY A 71 7.98 -3.66 13.61
N LEU A 72 6.81 -4.28 13.79
CA LEU A 72 6.53 -5.62 13.26
C LEU A 72 6.53 -5.62 11.73
N GLY A 73 5.90 -4.62 11.10
CA GLY A 73 5.89 -4.46 9.65
C GLY A 73 7.29 -4.23 9.09
N ASP A 74 8.09 -3.39 9.75
CA ASP A 74 9.47 -3.09 9.34
C ASP A 74 10.36 -4.34 9.36
N LYS A 75 10.21 -5.20 10.39
CA LYS A 75 10.95 -6.47 10.47
C LYS A 75 10.61 -7.39 9.30
N LYS A 76 9.31 -7.52 8.96
CA LYS A 76 8.87 -8.33 7.80
C LYS A 76 9.46 -7.80 6.49
N ILE A 77 9.52 -6.47 6.31
CA ILE A 77 10.13 -5.86 5.12
C ILE A 77 11.63 -6.19 5.07
N ILE A 78 12.36 -6.03 6.17
CA ILE A 78 13.80 -6.30 6.23
C ILE A 78 14.09 -7.77 5.90
N GLU A 79 13.30 -8.70 6.45
CA GLU A 79 13.42 -10.14 6.17
C GLU A 79 13.15 -10.43 4.69
N ALA A 80 12.04 -9.93 4.13
CA ALA A 80 11.69 -10.13 2.72
C ALA A 80 12.75 -9.57 1.75
N VAL A 81 13.41 -8.46 2.09
CA VAL A 81 14.53 -7.94 1.29
C VAL A 81 15.75 -8.87 1.36
N ARG A 82 16.12 -9.33 2.56
CA ARG A 82 17.26 -10.23 2.75
C ARG A 82 17.08 -11.58 2.06
N GLU A 83 15.85 -12.07 2.03
CA GLU A 83 15.48 -13.34 1.40
C GLU A 83 15.25 -13.20 -0.12
N GLY A 84 15.25 -11.97 -0.65
CA GLY A 84 15.05 -11.69 -2.08
C GLY A 84 13.59 -11.75 -2.54
N GLU A 85 12.64 -11.86 -1.61
CA GLU A 85 11.21 -11.80 -1.90
C GLU A 85 10.72 -10.39 -2.25
N LEU A 86 11.45 -9.37 -1.78
CA LEU A 86 11.20 -7.96 -2.06
C LEU A 86 12.48 -7.31 -2.58
N ALA A 87 12.40 -6.67 -3.75
CA ALA A 87 13.53 -5.94 -4.29
C ALA A 87 13.69 -4.59 -3.58
N GLU A 88 14.91 -4.20 -3.23
CA GLU A 88 15.19 -2.91 -2.57
C GLU A 88 14.64 -1.71 -3.33
N ARG A 89 14.56 -1.77 -4.67
CA ARG A 89 13.97 -0.71 -5.51
C ARG A 89 12.49 -0.41 -5.25
N VAL A 90 11.80 -1.25 -4.47
CA VAL A 90 10.39 -1.09 -4.09
C VAL A 90 10.26 -0.19 -2.84
N LEU A 91 11.35 -0.03 -2.07
CA LEU A 91 11.44 0.89 -0.94
C LEU A 91 11.71 2.32 -1.41
#